data_AF-A0A5P9PGM9-F1
#
_entry.id   AF-A0A5P9PGM9-F1
#
_cell.length_a   1.000
_cell.length_b   1.000
_cell.length_c   1.000
_cell.angle_alpha   90.00
_cell.angle_beta   90.00
_cell.angle_gamma   90.00
#
_symmetry.space_group_name_H-M   'P 1'
#
loop_
_entity.id
_entity.type
_entity.pdbx_description
1 polymer ?
#
loop_
_entity_poly.entity_id
_entity_poly.type
_entity_poly.pdbx_seq_one_letter_code
_entity_poly.pdbx_strand_id
1 'polypeptide(L)'
;MAQADENPPAVGDGLVRGAHWGLLAFIAGFGAYHLMNLVLTAALTGRFTGFDDAEEMPDLGPLLLLAFVPNLMLGLAPVLAARRWGSFRELGVLPNLRDIKIGLACGGFALLAGYLANLLLLPVFGTDLESGNPLAGLAQGVGDNPLWLALAALIVVLVAPVTEEVLIRGALWAGLTAHRIPQWAVLALTAAVFAQLHGEPSRTLALFVQGLAIGAARLLSGRTGSSVVAHAANNLPPALLLLGAS
;
A
#
# COMPACT_ATOMS: atom_id res chain seq x y z
N MET A 1 55.68 14.89 -20.31
CA MET A 1 55.32 14.25 -19.03
C MET A 1 54.55 15.27 -18.21
N ALA A 2 53.21 15.25 -18.27
CA ALA A 2 52.37 16.06 -17.41
C ALA A 2 52.03 15.23 -16.17
N GLN A 3 52.32 15.77 -14.99
CA GLN A 3 52.04 15.13 -13.70
C GLN A 3 50.53 15.05 -13.50
N ALA A 4 50.03 13.85 -13.19
CA ALA A 4 48.65 13.64 -12.77
C ALA A 4 48.47 14.22 -11.35
N ASP A 5 47.49 15.10 -11.20
CA ASP A 5 47.04 15.64 -9.93
C ASP A 5 46.30 14.54 -9.16
N GLU A 6 47.02 13.76 -8.35
CA GLU A 6 46.45 12.78 -7.41
C GLU A 6 45.99 13.50 -6.14
N ASN A 7 44.83 14.15 -6.21
CA ASN A 7 44.06 14.41 -5.00
C ASN A 7 43.38 13.11 -4.56
N PRO A 8 43.63 12.60 -3.34
CA PRO A 8 42.89 11.45 -2.83
C PRO A 8 41.40 11.82 -2.75
N PRO A 9 40.48 10.90 -3.12
CA PRO A 9 39.05 11.17 -3.05
C PRO A 9 38.68 11.61 -1.64
N ALA A 10 37.85 12.64 -1.55
CA ALA A 10 37.41 13.19 -0.28
C ALA A 10 36.73 12.09 0.54
N VAL A 11 37.03 12.04 1.84
CA VAL A 11 36.50 11.06 2.82
C VAL A 11 34.95 11.04 2.90
N GLY A 12 34.27 11.94 2.19
CA GLY A 12 32.81 11.96 2.02
C GLY A 12 32.24 11.07 0.91
N ASP A 13 33.06 10.53 0.00
CA ASP A 13 32.60 9.73 -1.14
C ASP A 13 32.26 8.28 -0.77
N GLY A 14 32.62 7.83 0.44
CA GLY A 14 32.42 6.47 0.95
C GLY A 14 31.08 6.19 1.63
N LEU A 15 30.23 7.20 1.88
CA LEU A 15 28.84 6.94 2.28
C LEU A 15 28.02 6.73 1.02
N VAL A 16 27.81 5.47 0.64
CA VAL A 16 26.87 5.07 -0.41
C VAL A 16 25.44 5.48 0.00
N ARG A 17 25.12 6.77 -0.12
CA ARG A 17 23.80 7.35 0.18
C ARG A 17 22.70 6.78 -0.74
N GLY A 18 23.09 6.11 -1.83
CA GLY A 18 22.19 5.46 -2.78
C GLY A 18 21.45 4.24 -2.25
N ALA A 19 21.92 3.62 -1.15
CA ALA A 19 21.34 2.39 -0.57
C ALA A 19 20.35 2.65 0.59
N HIS A 20 20.67 3.59 1.47
CA HIS A 20 19.97 3.77 2.75
C HIS A 20 18.69 4.59 2.68
N TRP A 21 18.47 5.33 1.59
CA TRP A 21 17.29 6.18 1.45
C TRP A 21 15.99 5.36 1.44
N GLY A 22 16.01 4.12 0.92
CA GLY A 22 14.82 3.28 0.83
C GLY A 22 14.24 2.92 2.20
N LEU A 23 15.09 2.50 3.14
CA LEU A 23 14.66 2.19 4.51
C LEU A 23 14.23 3.45 5.27
N LEU A 24 14.96 4.56 5.12
CA LEU A 24 14.58 5.84 5.73
C LEU A 24 13.23 6.35 5.20
N ALA A 25 13.01 6.25 3.89
CA ALA A 25 11.76 6.63 3.26
C ALA A 25 10.60 5.71 3.67
N PHE A 26 10.87 4.42 3.85
CA PHE A 26 9.90 3.48 4.40
C PHE A 26 9.49 3.87 5.83
N ILE A 27 10.45 4.07 6.72
CA ILE A 27 10.18 4.46 8.11
C ILE A 27 9.42 5.79 8.17
N ALA A 28 9.82 6.78 7.37
CA ALA A 28 9.15 8.07 7.32
C ALA A 28 7.72 7.97 6.80
N GLY A 29 7.48 7.20 5.72
CA GLY A 29 6.13 7.02 5.15
C GLY A 29 5.21 6.24 6.09
N PHE A 30 5.71 5.15 6.68
CA PHE A 30 4.99 4.34 7.65
C PHE A 30 4.68 5.12 8.94
N GLY A 31 5.66 5.88 9.44
CA GLY A 31 5.48 6.77 10.59
C GLY A 31 4.47 7.89 10.32
N ALA A 32 4.51 8.51 9.14
CA ALA A 32 3.56 9.55 8.74
C ALA A 32 2.13 9.00 8.61
N TYR A 33 1.97 7.77 8.10
CA TYR A 33 0.69 7.08 8.07
C TYR A 33 0.09 6.92 9.47
N HIS A 34 0.85 6.36 10.42
CA HIS A 34 0.35 6.19 11.78
C HIS A 34 0.12 7.51 12.52
N LEU A 35 1.00 8.48 12.34
CA LEU A 35 0.81 9.82 12.91
C LEU A 35 -0.47 10.48 12.37
N MET A 36 -0.71 10.39 11.07
CA MET A 36 -1.93 10.94 10.46
C MET A 36 -3.17 10.22 11.00
N ASN A 37 -3.16 8.90 11.11
CA ASN A 37 -4.25 8.15 11.74
C ASN A 37 -4.52 8.62 13.17
N LEU A 38 -3.48 8.83 13.99
CA LEU A 38 -3.63 9.35 15.36
C LEU A 38 -4.22 10.77 15.38
N VAL A 39 -3.75 11.65 14.50
CA VAL A 39 -4.25 13.03 14.37
C VAL A 39 -5.72 13.04 13.98
N LEU A 40 -6.11 12.25 12.97
CA LEU A 40 -7.51 12.16 12.53
C LEU A 40 -8.40 11.59 13.62
N THR A 41 -7.99 10.49 14.27
CA THR A 41 -8.74 9.92 15.40
C THR A 41 -8.92 10.93 16.51
N ALA A 42 -7.86 11.65 16.92
CA ALA A 42 -7.95 12.68 17.96
C ALA A 42 -8.88 13.84 17.54
N ALA A 43 -8.78 14.29 16.29
CA ALA A 43 -9.59 15.39 15.77
C ALA A 43 -11.08 15.05 15.61
N LEU A 44 -11.40 13.79 15.29
CA LEU A 44 -12.77 13.32 15.09
C LEU A 44 -13.44 12.89 16.40
N THR A 45 -12.70 12.31 17.35
CA THR A 45 -13.25 11.89 18.66
C THR A 45 -13.87 13.07 19.44
N GLY A 46 -13.33 14.28 19.28
CA GLY A 46 -13.86 15.49 19.93
C GLY A 46 -15.06 16.15 19.24
N ARG A 47 -15.54 15.63 18.09
CA ARG A 47 -16.63 16.24 17.30
C ARG A 47 -18.00 15.58 17.50
N PHE A 48 -18.08 14.42 18.15
CA PHE A 48 -19.32 13.64 18.32
C PHE A 48 -19.76 13.52 19.79
N THR A 49 -19.33 14.42 20.67
CA THR A 49 -19.66 14.39 22.11
C THR A 49 -20.99 15.09 22.47
N GLY A 50 -21.68 15.71 21.51
CA GLY A 50 -23.02 16.27 21.69
C GLY A 50 -24.10 15.30 21.24
N PHE A 51 -24.82 14.68 22.17
CA PHE A 51 -25.90 13.72 21.92
C PHE A 51 -27.28 14.37 21.73
N ASP A 52 -27.36 15.68 21.47
CA ASP A 52 -28.64 16.42 21.48
C ASP A 52 -29.17 16.83 20.09
N ASP A 53 -28.39 16.71 19.01
CA ASP A 53 -28.82 17.15 17.67
C ASP A 53 -28.96 15.95 16.70
N ALA A 54 -30.03 15.18 16.85
CA ALA A 54 -30.35 14.04 15.98
C ALA A 54 -30.88 14.44 14.58
N GLU A 55 -30.98 15.74 14.26
CA GLU A 55 -31.58 16.23 13.01
C GLU A 55 -30.58 16.62 11.91
N GLU A 56 -29.28 16.75 12.22
CA GLU A 56 -28.24 17.03 11.22
C GLU A 56 -27.14 15.97 11.25
N MET A 57 -27.44 14.75 10.79
CA MET A 57 -26.37 13.82 10.44
C MET A 57 -25.55 14.46 9.30
N PRO A 58 -24.26 14.76 9.48
CA PRO A 58 -23.46 15.35 8.42
C PRO A 58 -23.42 14.41 7.22
N ASP A 59 -23.39 14.94 5.99
CA ASP A 59 -23.03 14.13 4.82
C ASP A 59 -21.66 13.50 5.12
N LEU A 60 -21.65 12.19 5.36
CA LEU A 60 -20.45 11.43 5.70
C LEU A 60 -19.56 11.22 4.46
N GLY A 61 -20.06 11.57 3.28
CA GLY A 61 -19.35 11.52 2.02
C GLY A 61 -18.03 12.29 1.98
N PRO A 62 -17.97 13.59 2.31
CA PRO A 62 -16.71 14.33 2.41
C PRO A 62 -15.72 13.74 3.44
N LEU A 63 -16.20 13.10 4.51
CA LEU A 63 -15.34 12.44 5.50
C LEU A 63 -14.66 11.20 4.93
N LEU A 64 -15.22 10.58 3.87
CA LEU A 64 -14.55 9.52 3.10
C LEU A 64 -13.17 9.96 2.61
N LEU A 65 -13.07 11.16 2.05
CA LEU A 65 -11.80 11.68 1.53
C LEU A 65 -10.77 11.82 2.66
N LEU A 66 -11.22 12.19 3.85
CA LEU A 66 -10.37 12.29 5.04
C LEU A 66 -9.84 10.93 5.48
N ALA A 67 -10.66 9.88 5.38
CA ALA A 67 -10.28 8.50 5.72
C ALA A 67 -9.12 7.96 4.85
N PHE A 68 -8.95 8.48 3.64
CA PHE A 68 -7.85 8.08 2.74
C PHE A 68 -6.59 8.96 2.87
N VAL A 69 -6.62 10.06 3.60
CA VAL A 69 -5.44 10.93 3.81
C VAL A 69 -4.25 10.17 4.42
N PRO A 70 -4.42 9.28 5.43
CA PRO A 70 -3.32 8.46 5.92
C PRO A 70 -2.67 7.63 4.82
N ASN A 71 -3.47 6.99 3.95
CA ASN A 71 -2.95 6.18 2.85
C ASN A 71 -2.06 7.00 1.89
N LEU A 72 -2.41 8.27 1.62
CA LEU A 72 -1.56 9.17 0.82
C LEU A 72 -0.18 9.41 1.45
N MET A 73 -0.08 9.37 2.79
CA MET A 73 1.19 9.57 3.50
C MET A 73 2.18 8.43 3.25
N LEU A 74 1.69 7.21 2.97
CA LEU A 74 2.53 6.05 2.64
C LEU A 74 3.40 6.33 1.41
N GLY A 75 2.83 6.95 0.36
CA GLY A 75 3.54 7.23 -0.88
C GLY A 75 4.41 8.50 -0.84
N LEU A 76 4.08 9.47 0.02
CA LEU A 76 4.71 10.80 0.00
C LEU A 76 6.22 10.75 0.27
N ALA A 77 6.64 10.13 1.37
CA ALA A 77 8.06 10.07 1.75
C ALA A 77 8.90 9.28 0.72
N PRO A 78 8.49 8.09 0.25
CA PRO A 78 9.14 7.40 -0.86
C PRO A 78 9.28 8.23 -2.13
N VAL A 79 8.23 8.95 -2.55
CA VAL A 79 8.27 9.79 -3.76
C VAL A 79 9.27 10.92 -3.61
N LEU A 80 9.27 11.62 -2.47
CA LEU A 80 10.19 12.72 -2.19
C LEU A 80 11.64 12.22 -2.10
N ALA A 81 11.87 11.12 -1.40
CA ALA A 81 13.19 10.51 -1.27
C ALA A 81 13.72 10.01 -2.63
N ALA A 82 12.86 9.38 -3.43
CA ALA A 82 13.21 8.93 -4.78
C ALA A 82 13.47 10.08 -5.77
N ARG A 83 12.90 11.28 -5.53
CA ARG A 83 13.23 12.49 -6.30
C ARG A 83 14.53 13.14 -5.84
N ARG A 84 14.86 13.04 -4.56
CA ARG A 84 15.98 13.76 -3.94
C ARG A 84 17.29 12.97 -3.90
N TRP A 85 17.21 11.66 -3.69
CA TRP A 85 18.36 10.79 -3.43
C TRP A 85 18.35 9.49 -4.24
N GLY A 86 17.20 9.09 -4.77
CA GLY A 86 17.07 7.94 -5.67
C GLY A 86 16.73 8.35 -7.09
N SER A 87 16.14 7.42 -7.84
CA SER A 87 15.56 7.66 -9.15
C SER A 87 14.14 7.09 -9.19
N PHE A 88 13.14 7.96 -9.27
CA PHE A 88 11.74 7.55 -9.42
C PHE A 88 11.51 6.70 -10.69
N ARG A 89 12.32 6.90 -11.73
CA ARG A 89 12.30 6.09 -12.94
C ARG A 89 12.81 4.67 -12.72
N GLU A 90 13.79 4.48 -11.84
CA GLU A 90 14.33 3.16 -11.47
C GLU A 90 13.36 2.34 -10.62
N LEU A 91 12.49 3.01 -9.84
CA LEU A 91 11.36 2.32 -9.18
C LEU A 91 10.40 1.71 -10.22
N GLY A 92 10.26 2.33 -11.39
CA GLY A 92 9.41 1.82 -12.46
C GLY A 92 7.94 1.77 -12.05
N VAL A 93 7.46 2.79 -11.35
CA VAL A 93 6.08 2.88 -10.82
C VAL A 93 5.04 2.92 -11.95
N LEU A 94 5.34 3.62 -13.05
CA LEU A 94 4.47 3.65 -14.22
C LEU A 94 4.61 2.32 -15.00
N PRO A 95 3.52 1.53 -15.12
CA PRO A 95 3.56 0.23 -15.75
C PRO A 95 3.68 0.36 -17.27
N ASN A 96 4.50 -0.51 -17.88
CA ASN A 96 4.46 -0.76 -19.32
C ASN A 96 3.63 -2.03 -19.63
N LEU A 97 3.50 -2.40 -20.90
CA LEU A 97 2.70 -3.57 -21.29
C LEU A 97 3.17 -4.89 -20.66
N ARG A 98 4.48 -5.07 -20.45
CA ARG A 98 5.02 -6.25 -19.76
C ARG A 98 4.59 -6.25 -18.29
N ASP A 99 4.67 -5.10 -17.63
CA ASP A 99 4.22 -4.95 -16.24
C ASP A 99 2.72 -5.24 -16.11
N ILE A 100 1.91 -4.82 -17.08
CA ILE A 100 0.47 -5.10 -17.09
C ILE A 100 0.23 -6.61 -17.18
N LYS A 101 0.88 -7.31 -18.10
CA LYS A 101 0.69 -8.77 -18.27
C LYS A 101 1.10 -9.55 -17.02
N ILE A 102 2.30 -9.26 -16.49
CA ILE A 102 2.79 -9.90 -15.27
C ILE A 102 1.89 -9.56 -14.09
N GLY A 103 1.53 -8.28 -13.96
CA GLY A 103 0.67 -7.78 -12.90
C GLY A 103 -0.69 -8.45 -12.90
N LEU A 104 -1.38 -8.53 -14.05
CA LEU A 104 -2.67 -9.21 -14.15
C LEU A 104 -2.59 -10.69 -13.82
N ALA A 105 -1.55 -11.40 -14.28
CA ALA A 105 -1.35 -12.81 -13.94
C ALA A 105 -1.13 -13.02 -12.43
N CYS A 106 -0.24 -12.21 -11.82
CA CYS A 106 0.02 -12.25 -10.39
C CYS A 106 -1.19 -11.80 -9.56
N GLY A 107 -1.96 -10.81 -10.01
CA GLY A 107 -3.18 -10.35 -9.37
C GLY A 107 -4.29 -11.39 -9.41
N GLY A 108 -4.48 -12.06 -10.55
CA GLY A 108 -5.40 -13.19 -10.66
C GLY A 108 -5.00 -14.36 -9.75
N PHE A 109 -3.70 -14.66 -9.66
CA PHE A 109 -3.20 -15.65 -8.71
C PHE A 109 -3.38 -15.21 -7.25
N ALA A 110 -3.20 -13.92 -6.93
CA ALA A 110 -3.44 -13.37 -5.61
C ALA A 110 -4.91 -13.55 -5.20
N LEU A 111 -5.86 -13.28 -6.10
CA LEU A 111 -7.29 -13.51 -5.86
C LEU A 111 -7.58 -14.98 -5.54
N LEU A 112 -7.07 -15.90 -6.37
CA LEU A 112 -7.25 -17.34 -6.15
C LEU A 112 -6.65 -17.77 -4.81
N ALA A 113 -5.41 -17.37 -4.53
CA ALA A 113 -4.71 -17.78 -3.32
C ALA A 113 -5.35 -17.18 -2.06
N GLY A 114 -5.80 -15.94 -2.11
CA GLY A 114 -6.55 -15.29 -1.04
C GLY A 114 -7.90 -15.96 -0.78
N TYR A 115 -8.64 -16.31 -1.84
CA TYR A 115 -9.89 -17.06 -1.74
C TYR A 115 -9.68 -18.42 -1.04
N LEU A 116 -8.68 -19.19 -1.49
CA LEU A 116 -8.36 -20.48 -0.88
C LEU A 116 -7.90 -20.33 0.58
N ALA A 117 -7.09 -19.32 0.88
CA ALA A 117 -6.68 -19.03 2.26
C ALA A 117 -7.88 -18.70 3.15
N ASN A 118 -8.83 -17.89 2.68
CA ASN A 118 -10.04 -17.57 3.42
C ASN A 118 -10.93 -18.81 3.66
N LEU A 119 -11.04 -19.73 2.70
CA LEU A 119 -11.76 -20.99 2.90
C LEU A 119 -11.14 -21.85 4.01
N LEU A 120 -9.81 -21.88 4.09
CA LEU A 120 -9.09 -22.61 5.16
C LEU A 120 -9.24 -21.94 6.53
N LEU A 121 -9.40 -20.63 6.55
CA LEU A 121 -9.54 -19.83 7.78
C LEU A 121 -10.97 -19.77 8.30
N LEU A 122 -11.97 -20.04 7.44
CA LEU A 122 -13.39 -19.97 7.78
C LEU A 122 -13.79 -20.80 9.02
N PRO A 123 -13.28 -22.03 9.23
CA PRO A 123 -13.59 -22.79 10.44
C PRO A 123 -13.04 -22.19 11.74
N VAL A 124 -12.02 -21.33 11.65
CA VAL A 124 -11.33 -20.72 12.81
C VAL A 124 -11.93 -19.37 13.14
N PHE A 125 -12.14 -18.54 12.11
CA PHE A 125 -12.56 -17.14 12.28
C PHE A 125 -14.05 -16.90 11.97
N GLY A 126 -14.75 -17.86 11.37
CA GLY A 126 -16.18 -17.77 11.09
C GLY A 126 -16.54 -16.47 10.34
N THR A 127 -17.58 -15.78 10.82
CA THR A 127 -18.10 -14.53 10.26
C THR A 127 -17.16 -13.33 10.45
N ASP A 128 -16.11 -13.43 11.28
CA ASP A 128 -15.13 -12.35 11.46
C ASP A 128 -14.27 -12.11 10.21
N LEU A 129 -14.32 -13.03 9.24
CA LEU A 129 -13.76 -12.85 7.90
C LEU A 129 -14.63 -11.94 7.02
N GLU A 130 -15.94 -11.91 7.25
CA GLU A 130 -16.91 -11.12 6.47
C GLU A 130 -17.06 -9.71 7.06
N SER A 131 -17.08 -9.60 8.40
CA SER A 131 -17.19 -8.30 9.10
C SER A 131 -15.91 -7.46 9.03
N GLY A 132 -14.75 -8.11 8.87
CA GLY A 132 -13.44 -7.46 8.69
C GLY A 132 -13.15 -7.00 7.26
N ASN A 133 -14.16 -6.67 6.45
CA ASN A 133 -13.94 -6.05 5.15
C ASN A 133 -14.02 -4.51 5.30
N PRO A 134 -12.91 -3.76 5.16
CA PRO A 134 -12.91 -2.30 5.30
C PRO A 134 -13.90 -1.62 4.34
N LEU A 135 -14.15 -2.24 3.18
CA LEU A 135 -15.12 -1.75 2.21
C LEU A 135 -16.57 -1.86 2.71
N ALA A 136 -16.89 -2.86 3.54
CA ALA A 136 -18.22 -2.97 4.15
C ALA A 136 -18.45 -1.85 5.17
N GLY A 137 -17.43 -1.53 5.99
CA GLY A 137 -17.48 -0.37 6.90
C GLY A 137 -17.58 0.96 6.14
N LEU A 138 -16.87 1.10 5.01
CA LEU A 138 -16.98 2.27 4.14
C LEU A 138 -18.39 2.40 3.52
N ALA A 139 -18.97 1.29 3.04
CA ALA A 139 -20.34 1.27 2.49
C ALA A 139 -21.37 1.73 3.53
N GLN A 140 -21.28 1.19 4.75
CA GLN A 140 -22.18 1.56 5.85
C GLN A 140 -22.04 3.03 6.24
N GLY A 141 -20.83 3.59 6.21
CA GLY A 141 -20.58 4.98 6.58
C GLY A 141 -21.00 6.00 5.52
N VAL A 142 -20.89 5.66 4.24
CA VAL A 142 -21.22 6.57 3.13
C VAL A 142 -22.70 6.49 2.73
N GLY A 143 -23.37 5.38 3.03
CA GLY A 143 -24.72 5.09 2.58
C GLY A 143 -24.78 4.84 1.06
N ASP A 144 -25.99 4.83 0.51
CA ASP A 144 -26.25 4.44 -0.89
C ASP A 144 -25.92 5.55 -1.92
N ASN A 145 -25.08 6.53 -1.57
CA ASN A 145 -24.74 7.62 -2.48
C ASN A 145 -23.75 7.13 -3.56
N PRO A 146 -24.18 7.02 -4.84
CA PRO A 146 -23.37 6.39 -5.88
C PRO A 146 -22.10 7.18 -6.22
N LEU A 147 -22.10 8.50 -6.01
CA LEU A 147 -20.91 9.33 -6.26
C LEU A 147 -19.79 8.98 -5.27
N TRP A 148 -20.12 8.90 -3.98
CA TRP A 148 -19.14 8.62 -2.95
C TRP A 148 -18.66 7.17 -2.99
N LEU A 149 -19.55 6.21 -3.31
CA LEU A 149 -19.16 4.82 -3.55
C LEU A 149 -18.22 4.70 -4.76
N ALA A 150 -18.50 5.41 -5.86
CA ALA A 150 -17.62 5.45 -7.03
C ALA A 150 -16.24 6.04 -6.71
N LEU A 151 -16.19 7.10 -5.91
CA LEU A 151 -14.92 7.70 -5.47
C LEU A 151 -14.14 6.74 -4.55
N ALA A 152 -14.80 6.07 -3.61
CA ALA A 152 -14.18 5.07 -2.74
C ALA A 152 -13.59 3.92 -3.58
N ALA A 153 -14.36 3.37 -4.51
CA ALA A 153 -13.92 2.30 -5.41
C ALA A 153 -12.71 2.74 -6.24
N LEU A 154 -12.72 3.96 -6.78
CA LEU A 154 -11.60 4.50 -7.55
C LEU A 154 -10.32 4.62 -6.71
N ILE A 155 -10.44 5.13 -5.49
CA ILE A 155 -9.30 5.27 -4.57
C ILE A 155 -8.73 3.89 -4.21
N VAL A 156 -9.59 2.92 -3.87
CA VAL A 156 -9.17 1.56 -3.47
C VAL A 156 -8.52 0.78 -4.62
N VAL A 157 -8.93 1.02 -5.86
CA VAL A 157 -8.36 0.33 -7.03
C VAL A 157 -7.12 1.03 -7.59
N LEU A 158 -7.03 2.35 -7.50
CA LEU A 158 -5.94 3.10 -8.15
C LEU A 158 -4.99 3.76 -7.15
N VAL A 159 -5.50 4.54 -6.21
CA VAL A 159 -4.66 5.39 -5.35
C VAL A 159 -3.99 4.55 -4.27
N ALA A 160 -4.76 3.73 -3.55
CA ALA A 160 -4.24 2.92 -2.45
C ALA A 160 -3.16 1.92 -2.92
N PRO A 161 -3.35 1.19 -4.04
CA PRO A 161 -2.31 0.31 -4.55
C PRO A 161 -1.04 1.07 -4.94
N VAL A 162 -1.14 2.29 -5.49
CA VAL A 162 0.06 3.07 -5.86
C VAL A 162 0.85 3.47 -4.62
N THR A 163 0.20 4.05 -3.60
CA THR A 163 0.90 4.54 -2.40
C THR A 163 1.52 3.40 -1.60
N GLU A 164 0.79 2.30 -1.44
CA GLU A 164 1.25 1.12 -0.71
C GLU A 164 2.40 0.41 -1.42
N GLU A 165 2.28 0.18 -2.74
CA GLU A 165 3.33 -0.51 -3.48
C GLU A 165 4.58 0.35 -3.65
N VAL A 166 4.45 1.66 -3.76
CA VAL A 166 5.60 2.58 -3.75
C VAL A 166 6.34 2.54 -2.41
N LEU A 167 5.61 2.45 -1.29
CA LEU A 167 6.22 2.29 0.04
C LEU A 167 6.91 0.93 0.18
N ILE A 168 6.19 -0.15 -0.15
CA ILE A 168 6.60 -1.51 0.20
C ILE A 168 7.49 -2.12 -0.90
N ARG A 169 7.01 -2.17 -2.16
CA ARG A 169 7.74 -2.77 -3.29
C ARG A 169 8.70 -1.79 -3.96
N GLY A 170 8.58 -0.50 -3.65
CA GLY A 170 9.55 0.54 -3.98
C GLY A 170 10.60 0.71 -2.86
N ALA A 171 10.26 1.49 -1.83
CA ALA A 171 11.23 1.95 -0.83
C ALA A 171 11.78 0.83 0.08
N LEU A 172 10.89 0.03 0.71
CA LEU A 172 11.33 -1.06 1.58
C LEU A 172 12.10 -2.13 0.80
N TRP A 173 11.58 -2.55 -0.37
CA TRP A 173 12.25 -3.50 -1.25
C TRP A 173 13.66 -3.04 -1.63
N ALA A 174 13.81 -1.77 -2.03
CA ALA A 174 15.10 -1.19 -2.38
C ALA A 174 16.05 -1.18 -1.18
N GLY A 175 15.58 -0.76 0.00
CA GLY A 175 16.36 -0.76 1.24
C GLY A 175 16.86 -2.16 1.61
N LEU A 176 15.98 -3.16 1.64
CA LEU A 176 16.34 -4.54 1.96
C LEU A 176 17.32 -5.13 0.95
N THR A 177 17.11 -4.88 -0.34
CA THR A 177 18.01 -5.33 -1.42
C THR A 177 19.40 -4.70 -1.29
N ALA A 178 19.47 -3.42 -0.91
CA ALA A 178 20.73 -2.73 -0.73
C ALA A 178 21.56 -3.27 0.46
N HIS A 179 20.88 -3.85 1.45
CA HIS A 179 21.50 -4.62 2.54
C HIS A 179 21.84 -6.07 2.14
N ARG A 180 21.81 -6.41 0.85
CA ARG A 180 22.12 -7.74 0.28
C ARG A 180 21.26 -8.88 0.83
N ILE A 181 20.03 -8.57 1.26
CA ILE A 181 19.05 -9.59 1.63
C ILE A 181 18.64 -10.35 0.35
N PRO A 182 18.61 -11.71 0.36
CA PRO A 182 18.26 -12.48 -0.83
C PRO A 182 16.80 -12.22 -1.25
N GLN A 183 16.55 -12.20 -2.56
CA GLN A 183 15.28 -11.73 -3.11
C GLN A 183 14.04 -12.48 -2.59
N TRP A 184 14.14 -13.79 -2.33
CA TRP A 184 13.04 -14.56 -1.75
C TRP A 184 12.69 -14.09 -0.34
N ALA A 185 13.69 -13.67 0.45
CA ALA A 185 13.48 -13.13 1.79
C ALA A 185 12.94 -11.70 1.73
N VAL A 186 13.39 -10.88 0.77
CA VAL A 186 12.78 -9.56 0.51
C VAL A 186 11.31 -9.71 0.17
N LEU A 187 10.95 -10.69 -0.69
CA LEU A 187 9.57 -11.00 -1.02
C LEU A 187 8.75 -11.36 0.23
N ALA A 188 9.24 -12.28 1.04
CA ALA A 188 8.54 -12.71 2.26
C ALA A 188 8.39 -11.56 3.28
N LEU A 189 9.44 -10.79 3.52
CA LEU A 189 9.43 -9.66 4.46
C LEU A 189 8.47 -8.55 4.01
N THR A 190 8.50 -8.19 2.73
CA THR A 190 7.59 -7.18 2.18
C THR A 190 6.13 -7.65 2.19
N ALA A 191 5.86 -8.94 1.96
CA ALA A 191 4.53 -9.52 2.10
C ALA A 191 4.04 -9.53 3.55
N ALA A 192 4.92 -9.80 4.51
CA ALA A 192 4.60 -9.74 5.94
C ALA A 192 4.25 -8.32 6.38
N VAL A 193 5.07 -7.32 5.99
CA VAL A 193 4.79 -5.91 6.26
C VAL A 193 3.48 -5.46 5.62
N PHE A 194 3.21 -5.89 4.38
CA PHE A 194 1.94 -5.61 3.69
C PHE A 194 0.73 -6.13 4.47
N ALA A 195 0.77 -7.39 4.92
CA ALA A 195 -0.32 -7.98 5.70
C ALA A 195 -0.52 -7.26 7.04
N GLN A 196 0.57 -6.88 7.72
CA GLN A 196 0.50 -6.16 9.00
C GLN A 196 -0.04 -4.74 8.84
N LEU A 197 0.29 -4.05 7.74
CA LEU A 197 -0.19 -2.68 7.46
C LEU A 197 -1.73 -2.59 7.43
N HIS A 198 -2.41 -3.68 7.04
CA HIS A 198 -3.87 -3.74 6.99
C HIS A 198 -4.51 -3.84 8.38
N GLY A 199 -3.78 -4.31 9.40
CA GLY A 199 -4.25 -4.31 10.79
C GLY A 199 -5.39 -5.28 11.11
N GLU A 200 -5.59 -6.32 10.30
CA GLU A 200 -6.72 -7.27 10.43
C GLU A 200 -6.23 -8.67 10.82
N PRO A 201 -6.35 -9.06 12.10
CA PRO A 201 -5.84 -10.34 12.57
C PRO A 201 -6.45 -11.55 11.82
N SER A 202 -7.75 -11.54 11.56
CA SER A 202 -8.47 -12.63 10.87
C SER A 202 -8.03 -12.81 9.41
N ARG A 203 -7.64 -11.72 8.74
CA ARG A 203 -7.25 -11.71 7.32
C ARG A 203 -5.75 -11.74 7.10
N THR A 204 -4.94 -11.61 8.16
CA THR A 204 -3.48 -11.48 8.06
C THR A 204 -2.83 -12.58 7.23
N LEU A 205 -3.24 -13.85 7.40
CA LEU A 205 -2.68 -14.95 6.62
C LEU A 205 -3.07 -14.87 5.12
N ALA A 206 -4.34 -14.57 4.82
CA ALA A 206 -4.79 -14.40 3.44
C ALA A 206 -4.07 -13.22 2.76
N LEU A 207 -3.95 -12.10 3.46
CA LEU A 207 -3.22 -10.91 3.01
C LEU A 207 -1.73 -11.17 2.83
N PHE A 208 -1.11 -12.02 3.66
CA PHE A 208 0.28 -12.43 3.50
C PHE A 208 0.47 -13.22 2.20
N VAL A 209 -0.39 -14.21 1.93
CA VAL A 209 -0.31 -15.01 0.71
C VAL A 209 -0.60 -14.16 -0.54
N GLN A 210 -1.58 -13.26 -0.48
CA GLN A 210 -1.83 -12.26 -1.53
C GLN A 210 -0.61 -11.35 -1.72
N GLY A 211 -0.01 -10.88 -0.62
CA GLY A 211 1.20 -10.05 -0.62
C GLY A 211 2.41 -10.74 -1.26
N LEU A 212 2.53 -12.06 -1.13
CA LEU A 212 3.53 -12.86 -1.86
C LEU A 212 3.25 -12.87 -3.36
N ALA A 213 2.00 -13.08 -3.77
CA ALA A 213 1.63 -13.08 -5.19
C ALA A 213 1.83 -11.69 -5.84
N ILE A 214 1.39 -10.63 -5.17
CA ILE A 214 1.59 -9.23 -5.60
C ILE A 214 3.07 -8.88 -5.64
N GLY A 215 3.84 -9.27 -4.61
CA GLY A 215 5.28 -9.05 -4.57
C GLY A 215 6.04 -9.85 -5.62
N ALA A 216 5.55 -11.03 -6.01
CA ALA A 216 6.13 -11.83 -7.08
C ALA A 216 6.07 -11.09 -8.43
N ALA A 217 5.06 -10.23 -8.66
CA ALA A 217 5.02 -9.39 -9.86
C ALA A 217 6.28 -8.51 -9.95
N ARG A 218 6.65 -7.82 -8.87
CA ARG A 218 7.90 -7.03 -8.77
C ARG A 218 9.13 -7.90 -8.93
N LEU A 219 9.15 -9.09 -8.34
CA LEU A 219 10.27 -10.03 -8.47
C LEU A 219 10.51 -10.44 -9.94
N LEU A 220 9.44 -10.71 -10.68
CA LEU A 220 9.50 -11.17 -12.08
C LEU A 220 9.76 -10.03 -13.08
N SER A 221 9.26 -8.83 -12.82
CA SER A 221 9.40 -7.68 -13.72
C SER A 221 10.63 -6.81 -13.41
N GLY A 222 11.08 -6.81 -12.15
CA GLY A 222 12.04 -5.83 -11.64
C GLY A 222 11.46 -4.41 -11.54
N ARG A 223 10.14 -4.22 -11.56
CA ARG A 223 9.42 -2.92 -11.65
C ARG A 223 8.26 -2.85 -10.65
N THR A 224 8.12 -1.74 -9.92
CA THR A 224 7.04 -1.58 -8.91
C THR A 224 5.67 -1.50 -9.60
N GLY A 225 5.61 -0.98 -10.82
CA GLY A 225 4.37 -0.87 -11.60
C GLY A 225 3.67 -2.21 -11.85
N SER A 226 4.39 -3.33 -11.94
CA SER A 226 3.72 -4.64 -12.08
C SER A 226 3.02 -5.06 -10.78
N SER A 227 3.57 -4.72 -9.62
CA SER A 227 2.90 -4.97 -8.33
C SER A 227 1.75 -4.02 -8.13
N VAL A 228 1.84 -2.76 -8.57
CA VAL A 228 0.70 -1.83 -8.61
C VAL A 228 -0.45 -2.43 -9.42
N VAL A 229 -0.17 -2.97 -10.62
CA VAL A 229 -1.21 -3.62 -11.44
C VAL A 229 -1.76 -4.88 -10.77
N ALA A 230 -0.90 -5.73 -10.18
CA ALA A 230 -1.34 -6.93 -9.47
C ALA A 230 -2.26 -6.60 -8.29
N HIS A 231 -1.90 -5.59 -7.52
CA HIS A 231 -2.66 -5.14 -6.37
C HIS A 231 -3.98 -4.48 -6.80
N ALA A 232 -3.96 -3.60 -7.80
CA ALA A 232 -5.18 -3.02 -8.38
C ALA A 232 -6.15 -4.11 -8.91
N ALA A 233 -5.61 -5.13 -9.58
CA ALA A 233 -6.41 -6.27 -10.05
C ALA A 233 -7.00 -7.09 -8.89
N ASN A 234 -6.26 -7.27 -7.80
CA ASN A 234 -6.75 -7.94 -6.59
C ASN A 234 -7.83 -7.12 -5.86
N ASN A 235 -7.77 -5.78 -5.94
CA ASN A 235 -8.73 -4.89 -5.29
C ASN A 235 -9.95 -4.58 -6.17
N LEU A 236 -9.91 -4.90 -7.46
CA LEU A 236 -11.01 -4.63 -8.39
C LEU A 236 -12.31 -5.37 -8.02
N PRO A 237 -12.32 -6.70 -7.74
CA PRO A 237 -13.56 -7.39 -7.38
C PRO A 237 -14.29 -6.80 -6.17
N PRO A 238 -13.64 -6.58 -5.01
CA PRO A 238 -14.36 -6.02 -3.86
C PRO A 238 -14.77 -4.55 -4.09
N ALA A 239 -14.05 -3.78 -4.91
CA ALA A 239 -14.48 -2.45 -5.32
C ALA A 239 -15.71 -2.48 -6.26
N LEU A 240 -15.83 -3.48 -7.14
CA LEU A 240 -17.03 -3.66 -7.96
C LEU A 240 -18.23 -4.10 -7.12
N LEU A 241 -18.01 -4.94 -6.11
CA LEU A 241 -19.05 -5.33 -5.15
C LEU A 241 -19.59 -4.12 -4.38
N LEU A 242 -18.71 -3.17 -4.02
CA LEU A 242 -19.12 -1.92 -3.39
C LEU A 242 -20.10 -1.12 -4.26
N LEU A 243 -19.89 -1.10 -5.58
CA LEU A 243 -20.77 -0.40 -6.53
C LEU A 243 -22.04 -1.18 -6.88
N GLY A 244 -22.02 -2.50 -6.73
CA GLY A 244 -23.18 -3.36 -6.97
C GLY A 244 -24.10 -3.52 -5.77
N ALA A 245 -23.68 -3.00 -4.60
CA ALA A 245 -24.46 -3.02 -3.36
C ALA A 245 -25.42 -1.83 -3.22
N SER A 246 -25.37 -0.85 -4.14
CA SER A 246 -26.26 0.32 -4.23
C SER A 246 -27.52 0.05 -5.04
#